data_AF-A0AAU5BA28-F1
#
_entry.id   AF-A0AAU5BA28-F1
#
_cell.length_a   1.000
_cell.length_b   1.000
_cell.length_c   1.000
_cell.angle_alpha   90.00
_cell.angle_beta   90.00
_cell.angle_gamma   90.00
#
_symmetry.space_group_name_H-M   'P 1'
#
loop_
_entity.id
_entity.type
_entity.pdbx_description
1 polymer ?
#
loop_
_entity_poly.entity_id
_entity_poly.type
_entity_poly.pdbx_seq_one_letter_code
_entity_poly.pdbx_strand_id
1 'polypeptide(L)'
;MEMADRVSARRGTANAFFLSVQTAFVGLVGFGFKEFAEAPWWAAFAIALAGVTLSATWWLQLRSYRDLNRAKFKGINKIEEILPVKIFADEWETLRRDPIPGWRTRYAELGASERVVPLVFAAAHLLLPAGTLAV
;
A
#
# COMPACT_ATOMS: atom_id res chain seq x y z
N MET A 1 -6.15 3.02 24.80
CA MET A 1 -6.73 2.00 23.91
C MET A 1 -7.44 2.67 22.73
N GLU A 2 -8.54 3.40 22.91
CA GLU A 2 -9.32 4.02 21.81
C GLU A 2 -8.54 4.85 20.77
N MET A 3 -7.58 5.68 21.19
CA MET A 3 -6.84 6.56 20.26
C MET A 3 -5.87 5.79 19.35
N ALA A 4 -5.33 4.66 19.81
CA ALA A 4 -4.49 3.79 18.98
C ALA A 4 -5.34 3.01 17.97
N ASP A 5 -6.51 2.53 18.39
CA ASP A 5 -7.47 1.83 17.54
C ASP A 5 -8.01 2.73 16.42
N ARG A 6 -8.25 4.03 16.69
CA ARG A 6 -8.69 4.99 15.65
C ARG A 6 -7.65 5.19 14.55
N VAL A 7 -6.36 5.19 14.87
CA VAL A 7 -5.30 5.35 13.86
C VAL A 7 -5.16 4.08 13.02
N SER A 8 -5.21 2.90 13.65
CA SER A 8 -5.21 1.62 12.94
C SER A 8 -6.47 1.46 12.07
N ALA A 9 -7.65 1.84 12.58
CA ALA A 9 -8.89 1.85 11.82
C ALA A 9 -8.83 2.79 10.61
N ARG A 10 -8.26 3.99 10.77
CA ARG A 10 -8.08 4.95 9.65
C ARG A 10 -7.13 4.45 8.56
N ARG A 11 -6.12 3.64 8.92
CA ARG A 11 -5.26 2.95 7.94
C ARG A 11 -6.04 1.86 7.20
N GLY A 12 -6.79 1.03 7.93
CA GLY A 12 -7.63 -0.03 7.37
C GLY A 12 -8.68 0.51 6.39
N THR A 13 -9.39 1.58 6.75
CA THR A 13 -10.41 2.20 5.89
C THR A 13 -9.80 2.84 4.64
N ALA A 14 -8.66 3.52 4.76
CA ALA A 14 -7.96 4.09 3.60
C ALA A 14 -7.48 3.00 2.63
N ASN A 15 -6.93 1.89 3.15
CA ASN A 15 -6.50 0.76 2.32
C ASN A 15 -7.68 0.09 1.63
N ALA A 16 -8.79 -0.14 2.34
CA ALA A 16 -10.00 -0.69 1.76
C ALA A 16 -10.56 0.21 0.66
N PHE A 17 -10.58 1.53 0.89
CA PHE A 17 -11.01 2.51 -0.12
C PHE A 17 -10.20 2.40 -1.41
N PHE A 18 -8.86 2.49 -1.33
CA PHE A 18 -8.02 2.40 -2.52
C PHE A 18 -8.14 1.04 -3.22
N LEU A 19 -8.24 -0.05 -2.46
CA LEU A 19 -8.44 -1.39 -3.02
C LEU A 19 -9.76 -1.46 -3.79
N SER A 20 -10.86 -0.96 -3.23
CA SER A 20 -12.16 -0.92 -3.89
C SER A 20 -12.14 -0.07 -5.15
N VAL A 21 -11.58 1.14 -5.09
CA VAL A 21 -11.46 2.04 -6.25
C VAL A 21 -10.64 1.40 -7.36
N GLN A 22 -9.48 0.82 -7.03
CA GLN A 22 -8.59 0.20 -8.01
C GLN A 22 -9.19 -1.07 -8.63
N THR A 23 -9.89 -1.88 -7.83
CA THR A 23 -10.59 -3.07 -8.33
C THR A 23 -11.74 -2.68 -9.27
N ALA A 24 -12.52 -1.65 -8.91
CA ALA A 24 -13.57 -1.12 -9.77
C ALA A 24 -12.99 -0.54 -11.06
N PHE A 25 -11.88 0.20 -10.97
CA PHE A 25 -11.19 0.77 -12.13
C PHE A 25 -10.75 -0.33 -13.10
N VAL A 26 -10.04 -1.35 -12.60
CA VAL A 26 -9.60 -2.50 -13.41
C VAL A 26 -10.80 -3.24 -13.99
N GLY A 27 -11.89 -3.39 -13.24
CA GLY A 27 -13.14 -3.98 -13.72
C GLY A 27 -13.73 -3.20 -14.90
N LEU A 28 -13.90 -1.89 -14.76
CA LEU A 28 -14.43 -1.02 -15.83
C LEU A 28 -13.55 -1.06 -17.08
N VAL A 29 -12.24 -1.01 -16.90
CA VAL A 29 -11.26 -1.15 -17.97
C VAL A 29 -11.37 -2.50 -18.67
N GLY A 30 -11.49 -3.59 -17.91
CA GLY A 30 -11.59 -4.95 -18.45
C GLY A 30 -12.88 -5.17 -19.24
N PHE A 31 -14.00 -4.63 -18.76
CA PHE A 31 -15.28 -4.70 -19.48
C PHE A 31 -15.29 -3.84 -20.74
N GLY A 32 -14.73 -2.63 -20.70
CA GLY A 32 -14.69 -1.71 -21.83
C GLY A 32 -13.51 -1.90 -22.78
N PHE A 33 -12.75 -3.00 -22.65
CA PHE A 33 -11.48 -3.17 -23.36
C PHE A 33 -11.62 -3.08 -24.88
N LYS A 34 -12.72 -3.59 -25.44
CA LYS A 34 -12.98 -3.56 -26.90
C LYS A 34 -13.25 -2.14 -27.38
N GLU A 35 -14.07 -1.40 -26.64
CA GLU A 35 -14.40 -0.01 -26.91
C GLU A 35 -13.18 0.90 -26.79
N PHE A 36 -12.27 0.61 -25.86
CA PHE A 36 -10.99 1.33 -25.73
C PHE A 36 -9.97 0.94 -26.80
N ALA A 37 -10.04 -0.26 -27.36
CA ALA A 37 -9.18 -0.70 -28.46
C ALA A 37 -9.52 0.02 -29.78
N GLU A 38 -10.80 0.37 -29.99
CA GLU A 38 -11.24 1.18 -31.13
C GLU A 38 -11.07 2.70 -30.91
N ALA A 39 -10.80 3.11 -29.67
CA ALA A 39 -10.56 4.51 -29.33
C ALA A 39 -9.18 4.99 -29.82
N PRO A 40 -8.96 6.32 -29.91
CA PRO A 40 -7.64 6.86 -30.24
C PRO A 40 -6.58 6.37 -29.25
N TRP A 41 -5.35 6.13 -29.74
CA TRP A 41 -4.23 5.64 -28.93
C TRP A 41 -4.01 6.42 -27.62
N TRP A 42 -4.26 7.74 -27.63
CA TRP A 42 -4.10 8.59 -26.45
C TRP A 42 -5.11 8.29 -25.33
N ALA A 43 -6.27 7.68 -25.64
CA ALA A 43 -7.28 7.33 -24.66
C ALA A 43 -6.78 6.20 -23.72
N ALA A 44 -6.14 5.17 -24.29
CA ALA A 44 -5.52 4.10 -23.51
C ALA A 44 -4.42 4.64 -22.59
N PHE A 45 -3.61 5.58 -23.07
CA PHE A 45 -2.59 6.27 -22.26
C PHE A 45 -3.21 7.11 -21.13
N ALA A 46 -4.30 7.84 -21.39
CA ALA A 46 -4.97 8.64 -20.39
C ALA A 46 -5.56 7.78 -19.26
N ILE A 47 -6.19 6.65 -19.62
CA ILE A 47 -6.74 5.67 -18.67
C ILE A 47 -5.61 5.04 -17.83
N ALA A 48 -4.53 4.62 -18.48
CA ALA A 48 -3.37 4.07 -17.79
C ALA A 48 -2.74 5.09 -16.83
N LEU A 49 -2.61 6.35 -17.26
CA LEU A 49 -2.08 7.42 -16.42
C LEU A 49 -2.95 7.67 -15.19
N ALA A 50 -4.28 7.64 -15.33
CA ALA A 50 -5.20 7.79 -14.20
C ALA A 50 -5.01 6.64 -13.18
N GLY A 51 -4.96 5.39 -13.64
CA GLY A 51 -4.75 4.24 -12.78
C GLY A 51 -3.37 4.19 -12.11
N VAL A 52 -2.31 4.59 -12.82
CA VAL A 52 -0.96 4.75 -12.25
C VAL A 52 -0.92 5.86 -11.21
N THR A 53 -1.59 6.99 -11.46
CA THR A 53 -1.66 8.12 -10.50
C THR A 53 -2.40 7.72 -9.23
N LEU A 54 -3.50 6.97 -9.34
CA LEU A 54 -4.21 6.41 -8.19
C LEU A 54 -3.31 5.42 -7.40
N SER A 55 -2.59 4.56 -8.11
CA SER A 55 -1.62 3.63 -7.52
C SER A 55 -0.49 4.37 -6.77
N ALA A 56 0.06 5.43 -7.38
CA ALA A 56 1.10 6.25 -6.77
C ALA A 56 0.59 6.99 -5.52
N THR A 57 -0.63 7.53 -5.59
CA THR A 57 -1.28 8.18 -4.45
C THR A 57 -1.49 7.21 -3.29
N TRP A 58 -1.96 5.99 -3.58
CA TRP A 58 -2.09 4.94 -2.57
C TRP A 58 -0.74 4.58 -1.93
N TRP A 59 0.30 4.42 -2.75
CA TRP A 59 1.65 4.16 -2.27
C TRP A 59 2.20 5.27 -1.36
N LEU A 60 1.98 6.54 -1.73
CA LEU A 60 2.38 7.69 -0.90
C LEU A 60 1.63 7.72 0.43
N GLN A 61 0.33 7.42 0.43
CA GLN A 61 -0.47 7.33 1.64
C GLN A 61 0.07 6.26 2.60
N LEU A 62 0.38 5.08 2.07
CA LEU A 62 0.99 3.98 2.83
C LEU A 62 2.36 4.37 3.40
N ARG A 63 3.19 5.03 2.60
CA ARG A 63 4.49 5.54 3.05
C ARG A 63 4.34 6.53 4.20
N SER A 64 3.42 7.48 4.09
CA SER A 64 3.14 8.48 5.14
C SER A 64 2.76 7.82 6.48
N TYR A 65 1.89 6.81 6.46
CA TYR A 65 1.52 6.07 7.67
C TYR A 65 2.71 5.35 8.31
N ARG A 66 3.63 4.82 7.51
CA ARG A 66 4.84 4.17 8.01
C ARG A 66 5.81 5.16 8.64
N ASP A 67 6.03 6.30 7.98
CA ASP A 67 6.93 7.33 8.47
C ASP A 67 6.41 7.89 9.81
N LEU A 68 5.09 8.10 9.92
CA LEU A 68 4.46 8.51 11.17
C LEU A 68 4.62 7.45 12.28
N ASN A 69 4.38 6.18 11.98
CA ASN A 69 4.55 5.10 12.95
C ASN A 69 6.01 4.99 13.41
N ARG A 70 6.96 5.09 12.47
CA ARG A 70 8.40 5.06 12.79
C ARG A 70 8.80 6.23 13.69
N ALA A 71 8.29 7.43 13.42
CA ALA A 71 8.53 8.59 14.25
C ALA A 71 7.95 8.43 15.67
N LYS A 72 6.73 7.88 15.79
CA LYS A 72 6.10 7.58 17.09
C LYS A 72 6.93 6.59 17.90
N PHE A 73 7.30 5.44 17.31
CA PHE A 73 8.13 4.45 17.99
C PHE A 73 9.50 5.01 18.40
N LYS A 74 10.12 5.83 17.54
CA LYS A 74 11.37 6.51 17.90
C LYS A 74 11.22 7.40 19.13
N GLY A 75 10.12 8.14 19.23
CA GLY A 75 9.81 8.97 20.40
C GLY A 75 9.61 8.14 21.67
N ILE A 76 8.83 7.06 21.57
CA ILE A 76 8.58 6.14 22.69
C ILE A 76 9.88 5.53 23.19
N ASN A 77 10.69 4.96 22.29
CA ASN A 77 11.96 4.32 22.67
C ASN A 77 12.92 5.31 23.35
N LYS A 78 12.94 6.57 22.92
CA LYS A 78 13.75 7.63 23.57
C LYS A 78 13.28 7.91 25.00
N ILE A 79 11.98 7.84 25.27
CA ILE A 79 11.44 7.98 26.63
C ILE A 79 11.73 6.71 27.45
N GLU A 80 11.68 5.53 26.84
CA GLU A 80 12.01 4.28 27.54
C GLU A 80 13.47 4.20 27.97
N GLU A 81 14.39 4.94 27.36
CA GLU A 81 15.80 4.99 27.79
C GLU A 81 15.98 5.46 29.24
N ILE A 82 15.07 6.28 29.77
CA ILE A 82 15.11 6.79 31.15
C ILE A 82 14.22 5.99 32.10
N LEU A 83 13.45 5.01 31.59
CA LEU A 83 12.59 4.15 32.41
C LEU A 83 13.32 2.87 32.82
N PRO A 84 13.05 2.35 34.03
CA PRO A 84 13.67 1.10 34.51
C PRO A 84 13.21 -0.14 33.73
N VAL A 85 12.09 -0.05 33.01
CA VAL A 85 11.53 -1.14 32.20
C VAL A 85 11.18 -0.59 30.81
N LYS A 86 11.58 -1.31 29.75
CA LYS A 86 11.48 -0.88 28.35
C LYS A 86 10.54 -1.80 27.55
N ILE A 87 9.28 -1.78 27.92
CA ILE A 87 8.27 -2.73 27.44
C ILE A 87 8.20 -2.75 25.89
N PHE A 88 8.18 -1.58 25.25
CA PHE A 88 8.07 -1.50 23.79
C PHE A 88 9.38 -1.84 23.07
N ALA A 89 10.53 -1.48 23.63
CA ALA A 89 11.83 -1.88 23.10
C ALA A 89 12.02 -3.41 23.17
N ASP A 90 11.65 -4.02 24.30
CA ASP A 90 11.75 -5.47 24.53
C ASP A 90 10.79 -6.25 23.61
N GLU A 91 9.55 -5.76 23.45
CA GLU A 91 8.58 -6.30 22.48
C GLU A 91 9.15 -6.24 21.06
N TRP A 92 9.73 -5.11 20.65
CA TRP A 92 10.31 -4.94 19.33
C TRP A 92 11.53 -5.84 19.09
N GLU A 93 12.38 -6.03 20.09
CA GLU A 93 13.51 -6.95 20.02
C GLU A 93 13.04 -8.40 19.90
N THR A 94 12.01 -8.78 20.64
CA THR A 94 11.38 -10.11 20.56
C THR A 94 10.83 -10.38 19.16
N LEU A 95 10.11 -9.42 18.57
CA LEU A 95 9.60 -9.51 17.20
C LEU A 95 10.70 -9.59 16.12
N ARG A 96 11.91 -9.09 16.40
CA ARG A 96 13.06 -9.22 15.49
C ARG A 96 13.78 -10.55 15.62
N ARG A 97 13.82 -11.12 16.83
CA ARG A 97 14.54 -12.36 17.15
C ARG A 97 13.78 -13.62 16.77
N ASP A 98 12.45 -13.57 16.70
CA ASP A 98 11.65 -14.74 16.32
C ASP A 98 11.95 -15.17 14.87
N PRO A 99 12.50 -16.40 14.64
CA PRO A 99 12.77 -16.92 13.31
C PRO A 99 11.46 -17.42 12.70
N ILE A 100 10.69 -16.52 12.09
CA ILE A 100 9.46 -16.89 11.39
C ILE A 100 9.83 -17.44 9.99
N PRO A 101 9.23 -18.56 9.52
CA PRO A 101 9.51 -19.14 8.21
C PRO A 101 9.33 -18.11 7.08
N GLY A 102 10.22 -18.14 6.09
CA GLY A 102 10.44 -17.08 5.09
C GLY A 102 9.23 -16.64 4.24
N TRP A 103 8.06 -17.29 4.34
CA TRP A 103 6.82 -16.80 3.72
C TRP A 103 6.11 -15.73 4.55
N ARG A 104 6.35 -15.65 5.87
CA ARG A 104 5.55 -14.82 6.79
C ARG A 104 6.37 -13.58 7.09
N THR A 105 5.99 -12.48 6.46
CA THR A 105 6.50 -11.15 6.81
C THR A 105 6.32 -10.92 8.30
N ARG A 106 7.41 -10.50 8.96
CA ARG A 106 7.43 -10.09 10.37
C ARG A 106 6.15 -9.32 10.68
N TYR A 107 5.50 -9.60 11.80
CA TYR A 107 4.28 -8.90 12.25
C TYR A 107 4.45 -7.36 12.27
N ALA A 108 5.71 -6.88 12.30
CA ALA A 108 6.12 -5.49 12.17
C ALA A 108 6.11 -4.92 10.73
N GLU A 109 5.94 -5.74 9.71
CA GLU A 109 6.00 -5.40 8.28
C GLU A 109 4.75 -5.88 7.53
N LEU A 110 3.57 -5.37 7.91
CA LEU A 110 2.48 -5.12 6.94
C LEU A 110 2.98 -4.37 5.68
N GLY A 111 4.16 -3.76 5.77
CA GLY A 111 4.79 -2.96 4.74
C GLY A 111 5.28 -3.67 3.48
N ALA A 112 5.38 -5.00 3.38
CA ALA A 112 5.76 -5.64 2.10
C ALA A 112 4.53 -5.89 1.22
N SER A 113 3.49 -6.53 1.76
CA SER A 113 2.21 -6.71 1.06
C SER A 113 1.56 -5.36 0.73
N GLU A 114 1.59 -4.39 1.65
CA GLU A 114 1.13 -3.03 1.38
C GLU A 114 1.93 -2.34 0.24
N ARG A 115 3.22 -2.65 0.05
CA ARG A 115 4.02 -2.07 -1.06
C ARG A 115 3.75 -2.73 -2.41
N VAL A 116 3.51 -4.05 -2.40
CA VAL A 116 3.34 -4.83 -3.63
C VAL A 116 2.00 -4.52 -4.29
N VAL A 117 0.93 -4.32 -3.51
CA VAL A 117 -0.42 -4.18 -4.07
C VAL A 117 -0.55 -2.93 -4.98
N PRO A 118 -0.14 -1.71 -4.58
CA PRO A 118 -0.17 -0.56 -5.50
C PRO A 118 0.68 -0.77 -6.75
N LEU A 119 1.81 -1.46 -6.64
CA LEU A 119 2.68 -1.76 -7.80
C LEU A 119 2.02 -2.75 -8.76
N VAL A 120 1.33 -3.76 -8.25
CA VAL A 120 0.57 -4.72 -9.06
C VAL A 120 -0.53 -3.99 -9.85
N PHE A 121 -1.27 -3.09 -9.20
CA PHE A 121 -2.27 -2.29 -9.91
C PHE A 121 -1.62 -1.34 -10.93
N ALA A 122 -0.51 -0.66 -10.59
CA ALA A 122 0.20 0.18 -11.55
C ALA A 122 0.64 -0.62 -12.79
N ALA A 123 1.20 -1.81 -12.59
CA ALA A 123 1.58 -2.72 -13.68
C ALA A 123 0.36 -3.15 -14.51
N ALA A 124 -0.75 -3.49 -13.87
CA ALA A 124 -1.99 -3.84 -14.57
C ALA A 124 -2.50 -2.70 -15.48
N HIS A 125 -2.43 -1.45 -15.02
CA HIS A 125 -2.81 -0.29 -15.83
C HIS A 125 -1.84 -0.02 -16.99
N LEU A 126 -0.55 -0.35 -16.84
CA LEU A 126 0.44 -0.20 -17.92
C LEU A 126 0.30 -1.26 -19.03
N LEU A 127 -0.33 -2.40 -18.74
CA LEU A 127 -0.60 -3.43 -19.77
C LEU A 127 -1.60 -2.95 -20.83
N LEU A 128 -2.49 -2.02 -20.50
CA LEU A 128 -3.47 -1.45 -21.44
C LEU A 128 -2.83 -0.83 -22.69
N PRO A 129 -1.98 0.21 -22.58
CA PRO A 129 -1.36 0.82 -23.75
C PRO A 129 -0.38 -0.13 -24.46
N ALA A 130 0.24 -1.07 -23.73
CA ALA A 130 1.07 -2.11 -24.33
C ALA A 130 0.26 -3.03 -25.26
N GLY A 131 -0.96 -3.40 -24.87
CA GLY A 131 -1.87 -4.18 -25.71
C GLY A 131 -2.34 -3.44 -26.95
N THR A 132 -2.59 -2.13 -26.87
CA THR A 132 -3.02 -1.32 -28.02
C THR A 132 -1.91 -1.01 -29.02
N LEU A 133 -0.63 -1.09 -28.61
CA LEU A 133 0.53 -0.84 -29.49
C LEU A 133 1.02 -2.11 -30.21
N ALA A 134 0.59 -3.29 -29.74
CA ALA A 134 1.00 -4.59 -30.29
C ALA A 134 0.02 -5.16 -31.34
N VAL A 135 -1.10 -4.48 -31.56
CA VAL A 135 -2.15 -4.78 -32.57
C VAL A 135 -2.04 -3.78 -33.70
#